data_AF-A0A1H1N5C8-F1
#
_entry.id   AF-A0A1H1N5C8-F1
#
_cell.length_a   1.000
_cell.length_b   1.000
_cell.length_c   1.000
_cell.angle_alpha   90.00
_cell.angle_beta   90.00
_cell.angle_gamma   90.00
#
_symmetry.space_group_name_H-M   'P 1'
#
loop_
_entity.id
_entity.type
_entity.pdbx_description
1 polymer ?
#
loop_
_entity_poly.entity_id
_entity_poly.type
_entity_poly.pdbx_seq_one_letter_code
_entity_poly.pdbx_strand_id
1 'polypeptide(L)'
;MALSGWHLLVILAVLLVMAAGAVGIIFLGVYLARRAAPASPAFTAEPGHAPAAQPEPAELRAARLAELEDLSARRLLSVAEYEAKRAEILDEI
;
A
#
# COMPACT_ATOMS: atom_id res chain seq x y z
N MET A 1 19.35 16.50 37.32
CA MET A 1 20.43 16.04 36.44
C MET A 1 19.92 16.19 35.01
N ALA A 2 20.34 17.25 34.33
CA ALA A 2 19.85 17.56 32.99
C ALA A 2 20.18 16.38 32.06
N LEU A 3 19.15 15.79 31.45
CA LEU A 3 19.32 14.88 30.31
C LEU A 3 20.21 15.63 29.32
N SER A 4 21.48 15.25 29.20
CA SER A 4 22.37 15.88 28.23
C SER A 4 21.78 15.61 26.85
N GLY A 5 21.71 16.62 25.97
CA GLY A 5 21.09 16.48 24.64
C GLY A 5 21.63 15.30 23.82
N TRP A 6 22.83 14.80 24.17
CA TRP A 6 23.40 13.54 23.69
C TRP A 6 22.51 12.32 23.95
N HIS A 7 21.95 12.18 25.15
CA HIS A 7 21.08 11.05 25.49
C HIS A 7 19.80 11.09 24.65
N LEU A 8 19.28 12.29 24.40
CA LEU A 8 18.12 12.49 23.54
C LEU A 8 18.42 12.06 22.10
N LEU A 9 19.60 12.39 21.56
CA LEU A 9 20.05 11.96 20.23
C LEU A 9 20.15 10.43 20.13
N VAL A 10 20.72 9.78 21.14
CA VAL A 10 20.85 8.31 21.17
C VAL A 10 19.48 7.65 21.23
N ILE A 11 18.58 8.14 22.10
CA ILE A 11 17.22 7.61 22.21
C ILE A 11 16.49 7.78 20.88
N LEU A 12 16.57 8.96 20.26
CA LEU A 12 15.94 9.24 18.97
C LEU A 12 16.46 8.32 17.87
N ALA A 13 17.78 8.10 17.81
CA ALA A 13 18.41 7.23 16.82
C ALA A 13 17.93 5.78 16.98
N VAL A 14 17.90 5.25 18.21
CA VAL A 14 17.40 3.90 18.49
C VAL A 14 15.92 3.79 18.11
N LEU A 15 15.12 4.81 18.42
CA LEU A 15 13.69 4.83 18.10
C LEU A 15 13.45 4.82 16.58
N LEU A 16 14.24 5.58 15.82
CA LEU A 16 14.23 5.58 14.36
C LEU A 16 14.61 4.22 13.77
N VAL A 17 15.64 3.57 14.31
CA VAL A 17 16.06 2.23 13.86
C VAL A 17 14.97 1.20 14.15
N MET A 18 14.36 1.24 15.32
CA MET A 18 13.22 0.39 15.70
C MET A 18 12.02 0.60 14.77
N ALA A 19 11.68 1.86 14.51
CA ALA A 19 10.59 2.22 13.60
C ALA A 19 10.87 1.75 12.16
N ALA A 20 12.07 2.00 11.64
CA ALA A 20 12.48 1.55 10.31
C ALA A 20 12.46 0.01 10.20
N GLY A 21 12.92 -0.69 11.24
CA GLY A 21 12.86 -2.14 11.32
C GLY A 21 11.43 -2.67 11.31
N ALA A 22 10.54 -2.10 12.12
CA ALA A 22 9.13 -2.48 12.16
C ALA A 22 8.44 -2.25 10.81
N VAL A 23 8.65 -1.09 10.19
CA VAL A 23 8.13 -0.78 8.85
C VAL A 23 8.68 -1.76 7.81
N GLY A 24 9.98 -2.05 7.85
CA GLY A 24 10.62 -3.01 6.97
C GLY A 24 10.03 -4.41 7.10
N ILE A 25 9.77 -4.88 8.32
CA ILE A 25 9.15 -6.19 8.57
C ILE A 25 7.72 -6.23 8.05
N ILE A 26 6.92 -5.18 8.31
CA ILE A 26 5.54 -5.09 7.83
C ILE A 26 5.52 -5.09 6.30
N PHE A 27 6.35 -4.25 5.68
CA PHE A 27 6.46 -4.15 4.23
C PHE A 27 6.90 -5.47 3.61
N LEU A 28 7.89 -6.15 4.20
CA LEU A 28 8.36 -7.45 3.75
C LEU A 28 7.25 -8.51 3.90
N GLY A 29 6.51 -8.51 5.00
CA GLY A 29 5.35 -9.39 5.20
C GLY A 29 4.26 -9.17 4.15
N VAL A 30 3.92 -7.91 3.84
CA VAL A 30 2.96 -7.55 2.79
C VAL A 30 3.48 -7.94 1.41
N TYR A 31 4.76 -7.71 1.12
CA TYR A 31 5.38 -8.07 -0.15
C TYR A 31 5.37 -9.60 -0.36
N LEU A 32 5.72 -10.38 0.67
CA LEU A 32 5.62 -11.83 0.62
C LEU A 32 4.16 -12.30 0.51
N ALA A 33 3.23 -11.68 1.23
CA ALA A 33 1.81 -12.03 1.15
C ALA A 33 1.22 -11.71 -0.24
N ARG A 34 1.58 -10.57 -0.84
CA ARG A 34 1.21 -10.22 -2.21
C ARG A 34 1.83 -11.16 -3.24
N ARG A 35 3.08 -11.57 -3.03
CA ARG A 35 3.76 -12.52 -3.90
C ARG A 35 3.23 -13.95 -3.75
N ALA A 36 2.77 -14.29 -2.55
CA ALA A 36 2.20 -15.59 -2.23
C ALA A 36 0.70 -15.67 -2.53
N ALA A 37 0.01 -14.55 -2.77
CA ALA A 37 -1.33 -14.52 -3.34
C ALA A 37 -1.26 -15.17 -4.74
N PRO A 38 -1.68 -16.44 -4.88
CA PRO A 38 -1.64 -17.10 -6.16
C PRO A 38 -2.63 -16.38 -7.06
N ALA A 39 -2.25 -16.17 -8.32
CA ALA A 39 -3.23 -15.97 -9.38
C ALA A 39 -4.27 -17.09 -9.23
N SER A 40 -5.48 -16.74 -8.80
CA SER A 40 -6.53 -17.72 -8.56
C SER A 40 -6.82 -18.43 -9.88
N PRO A 41 -6.65 -19.76 -9.97
CA PRO A 41 -6.86 -20.48 -11.21
C PRO A 41 -8.35 -20.74 -11.45
N ALA A 42 -8.75 -20.53 -12.71
CA ALA A 42 -9.86 -21.18 -13.41
C ALA A 42 -11.30 -20.89 -12.92
N PHE A 43 -11.95 -19.94 -13.59
CA PHE A 43 -13.27 -20.21 -14.15
C PHE A 43 -13.10 -20.45 -15.65
N THR A 44 -13.55 -21.62 -16.10
CA THR A 44 -13.68 -22.10 -17.48
C THR A 44 -14.00 -21.01 -18.50
N ALA A 45 -13.09 -20.78 -19.45
CA ALA A 45 -13.39 -20.20 -20.75
C ALA A 45 -12.49 -20.87 -21.81
N GLU A 46 -13.12 -21.32 -22.88
CA GLU A 46 -12.56 -22.03 -24.03
C GLU A 46 -11.27 -21.42 -24.61
N PRO A 47 -10.45 -22.19 -25.35
CA PRO A 47 -9.39 -21.66 -26.21
C PRO A 47 -10.02 -21.00 -27.46
N GLY A 48 -10.77 -19.93 -27.26
CA GLY A 48 -11.29 -19.04 -28.29
C GLY A 48 -10.51 -17.74 -28.25
N HIS A 49 -9.59 -17.60 -29.18
CA HIS A 49 -8.81 -16.40 -29.47
C HIS A 49 -9.66 -15.11 -29.43
N ALA A 50 -9.55 -14.31 -28.37
CA ALA A 50 -10.05 -12.93 -28.29
C ALA A 50 -8.87 -12.00 -27.96
N PRO A 51 -8.75 -10.84 -28.63
CA PRO A 51 -7.63 -9.93 -28.39
C PRO A 51 -7.71 -9.44 -26.94
N ALA A 52 -6.56 -9.42 -26.26
CA ALA A 52 -6.44 -8.86 -24.92
C ALA A 52 -6.95 -7.42 -24.92
N ALA A 53 -8.20 -7.22 -24.50
CA ALA A 53 -8.74 -5.92 -24.17
C ALA A 53 -7.85 -5.38 -23.05
N GLN A 54 -7.02 -4.39 -23.38
CA GLN A 54 -6.27 -3.67 -22.37
C GLN A 54 -7.30 -3.11 -21.38
N PRO A 55 -7.13 -3.32 -20.07
CA PRO A 55 -8.09 -2.81 -19.09
C PRO A 55 -8.22 -1.31 -19.30
N GLU A 56 -9.47 -0.86 -19.48
CA GLU A 56 -9.77 0.54 -19.73
C GLU A 56 -9.20 1.39 -18.58
N PRO A 57 -8.67 2.58 -18.86
CA PRO A 57 -8.06 3.43 -17.82
C PRO A 57 -9.04 3.75 -16.68
N ALA A 58 -10.34 3.70 -16.93
CA ALA A 58 -11.38 3.83 -15.90
C ALA A 58 -11.39 2.65 -14.89
N GLU A 59 -11.18 1.42 -15.35
CA GLU A 59 -11.14 0.24 -14.48
C GLU A 59 -9.91 0.23 -13.59
N LEU A 60 -8.76 0.65 -14.14
CA LEU A 60 -7.52 0.82 -13.36
C LEU A 60 -7.66 1.86 -12.26
N ARG A 61 -8.37 2.97 -12.52
CA ARG A 61 -8.67 4.00 -11.51
C ARG A 61 -9.62 3.46 -10.43
N ALA A 62 -10.67 2.73 -10.83
CA ALA A 62 -11.60 2.12 -9.88
C ALA A 62 -10.89 1.13 -8.94
N ALA A 63 -9.96 0.33 -9.48
CA ALA A 63 -9.13 -0.57 -8.69
C ALA A 63 -8.23 0.19 -7.70
N ARG A 64 -7.60 1.30 -8.12
CA ARG A 64 -6.79 2.15 -7.23
C ARG A 64 -7.62 2.79 -6.11
N LEU A 65 -8.85 3.23 -6.39
CA LEU A 65 -9.76 3.79 -5.38
C LEU A 65 -10.16 2.72 -4.35
N ALA A 66 -10.46 1.50 -4.81
CA ALA A 66 -10.78 0.38 -3.92
C ALA A 66 -9.59 0.01 -3.01
N GLU A 67 -8.36 0.09 -3.53
CA GLU A 67 -7.14 -0.13 -2.75
C GLU A 67 -6.96 0.93 -1.65
N LEU A 68 -7.24 2.21 -1.93
CA LEU A 68 -7.21 3.28 -0.93
C LEU A 68 -8.24 3.08 0.18
N GLU A 69 -9.43 2.58 -0.17
CA GLU A 69 -10.51 2.26 0.77
C GLU A 69 -10.10 1.10 1.71
N ASP A 70 -9.46 0.04 1.20
CA ASP A 70 -8.95 -1.05 2.05
C ASP A 70 -7.89 -0.55 3.03
N LEU A 71 -6.99 0.32 2.58
CA LEU A 71 -5.94 0.89 3.42
C LEU A 71 -6.50 1.82 4.51
N SER A 72 -7.53 2.60 4.20
CA SER A 72 -8.22 3.45 5.17
C SER A 72 -9.00 2.61 6.19
N ALA A 73 -9.72 1.57 5.73
CA ALA A 73 -10.47 0.64 6.58
C ALA A 73 -9.56 -0.10 7.57
N ARG A 74 -8.34 -0.44 7.14
CA ARG A 74 -7.30 -1.06 7.97
C ARG A 74 -6.55 -0.07 8.87
N ARG A 75 -6.94 1.22 8.86
CA ARG A 75 -6.29 2.34 9.56
C ARG A 75 -4.80 2.49 9.23
N LEU A 76 -4.41 2.08 8.04
CA LEU A 76 -3.04 2.23 7.53
C LEU A 76 -2.83 3.59 6.84
N LEU A 77 -3.92 4.23 6.41
CA LEU A 77 -3.94 5.62 5.98
C LEU A 77 -4.71 6.47 6.99
N SER A 78 -4.20 7.67 7.27
CA SER A 78 -4.99 8.69 7.93
C SER A 78 -6.08 9.21 6.97
N VAL A 79 -7.15 9.75 7.52
CA VAL A 79 -8.27 10.32 6.73
C VAL A 79 -7.78 11.42 5.79
N ALA A 80 -6.82 12.25 6.23
CA ALA A 80 -6.24 13.31 5.41
C ALA A 80 -5.46 12.77 4.21
N GLU A 81 -4.71 11.68 4.39
CA GLU A 81 -3.95 11.04 3.30
C GLU A 81 -4.86 10.33 2.30
N TYR A 82 -5.96 9.72 2.78
CA TYR A 82 -6.96 9.10 1.91
C TYR A 82 -7.62 10.14 1.01
N GLU A 83 -8.10 11.25 1.59
CA GLU A 83 -8.72 12.36 0.87
C GLU A 83 -7.76 12.94 -0.18
N ALA A 84 -6.50 13.19 0.19
CA ALA A 84 -5.49 13.73 -0.72
C ALA A 84 -5.24 12.80 -1.92
N LYS A 85 -5.09 11.48 -1.70
CA LYS A 85 -4.86 10.51 -2.78
C LYS A 85 -6.09 10.26 -3.64
N ARG A 86 -7.28 10.30 -3.05
CA ARG A 86 -8.54 10.20 -3.78
C ARG A 86 -8.72 11.39 -4.71
N ALA A 87 -8.39 12.60 -4.25
CA ALA A 87 -8.40 13.80 -5.07
C ALA A 87 -7.40 13.72 -6.24
N GLU A 88 -6.18 13.23 -6.00
CA GLU A 88 -5.15 13.03 -7.03
C GLU A 88 -5.63 12.10 -8.17
N ILE A 89 -6.29 10.98 -7.84
CA ILE A 89 -6.80 10.04 -8.84
C ILE A 89 -7.97 10.62 -9.65
N LEU A 90 -8.78 11.48 -9.03
CA LEU A 90 -9.91 12.15 -9.68
C LEU A 90 -9.48 13.35 -10.53
N ASP A 91 -8.35 13.98 -10.22
CA ASP A 91 -7.76 15.09 -10.98
C ASP A 91 -7.07 14.62 -12.27
N GLU A 92 -6.71 13.33 -12.36
CA GLU A 92 -6.15 12.66 -13.55
C GLU A 92 -7.21 12.39 -14.66
N ILE A 93 -8.34 13.12 -14.64
CA ILE A 93 -9.50 13.07 -15.58
C ILE A 93 -9.46 14.26 -16.53
#